data_AF-A0A920PSM6-F1
#
_entry.id   AF-A0A920PSM6-F1
#
_cell.length_a   1.000
_cell.length_b   1.000
_cell.length_c   1.000
_cell.angle_alpha   90.00
_cell.angle_beta   90.00
_cell.angle_gamma   90.00
#
_symmetry.space_group_name_H-M   'P 1'
#
loop_
_entity.id
_entity.type
_entity.pdbx_description
1 polymer ?
#
loop_
_entity_poly.entity_id
_entity_poly.type
_entity_poly.pdbx_seq_one_letter_code
_entity_poly.pdbx_strand_id
1 'polypeptide(L)'
;MWDVLREYLDIDDPDSINLQMFNSFLDGSKSGIEMSAVCNATGLVPQSGGLNFPPCSRFELADVCKPTEDGGSLAAHGTTEVVSSLARDGTPVPHHLAMGTYVVIEATGDYAKQCFREYHMLQDQSGRYASLYRPTHMIGMELGISVASTVLRGEPTGCPIGFHADVAATAKRELKKGEKLDGEGGHCVWGRQMPAADSLALGALPLGLASDVTLRHDVAAGAVLTYDDVEIDPSNSALTARKEMESAFKAGQDN
;
A
#
# COMPACT_ATOMS: atom_id res chain seq x y z
N MET A 1 -15.20 -14.61 -3.41
CA MET A 1 -15.20 -13.27 -2.78
C MET A 1 -16.16 -13.23 -1.61
N TRP A 2 -17.47 -13.36 -1.84
CA TRP A 2 -18.49 -13.34 -0.78
C TRP A 2 -18.20 -14.30 0.38
N ASP A 3 -17.83 -15.54 0.09
CA ASP A 3 -17.51 -16.52 1.14
C ASP A 3 -16.32 -16.11 2.01
N VAL A 4 -15.29 -15.53 1.40
CA VAL A 4 -14.11 -15.00 2.13
C VAL A 4 -14.52 -13.82 3.00
N LEU A 5 -15.38 -12.91 2.51
CA LEU A 5 -15.78 -11.73 3.27
C LEU A 5 -16.55 -12.07 4.55
N ARG A 6 -17.40 -13.11 4.51
CA ARG A 6 -18.14 -13.58 5.69
C ARG A 6 -17.25 -14.18 6.78
N GLU A 7 -15.98 -14.48 6.48
CA GLU A 7 -15.01 -14.89 7.50
C GLU A 7 -14.48 -13.70 8.32
N TYR A 8 -14.52 -12.49 7.76
CA TYR A 8 -13.92 -11.29 8.37
C TYR A 8 -14.93 -10.24 8.83
N LEU A 9 -16.10 -10.19 8.20
CA LEU A 9 -17.12 -9.19 8.44
C LEU A 9 -18.45 -9.86 8.78
N ASP A 10 -19.09 -9.37 9.84
CA ASP A 10 -20.43 -9.77 10.26
C ASP A 10 -21.46 -9.02 9.39
N ILE A 11 -21.63 -9.49 8.14
CA ILE A 11 -22.50 -8.90 7.12
C ILE A 11 -23.37 -10.00 6.52
N ASP A 12 -24.69 -9.81 6.62
CA ASP A 12 -25.68 -10.81 6.18
C ASP A 12 -26.25 -10.53 4.77
N ASP A 13 -26.04 -9.33 4.24
CA ASP A 13 -26.61 -8.88 2.95
C ASP A 13 -25.50 -8.65 1.90
N PRO A 14 -25.40 -9.48 0.85
CA PRO A 14 -24.41 -9.31 -0.21
C PRO A 14 -24.61 -8.05 -1.05
N ASP A 15 -25.82 -7.49 -1.10
CA ASP A 15 -26.11 -6.26 -1.84
C ASP A 15 -25.72 -5.01 -1.05
N SER A 16 -25.42 -5.15 0.25
CA SER A 16 -24.93 -4.06 1.09
C SER A 16 -23.47 -3.64 0.79
N ILE A 17 -22.78 -4.41 -0.05
CA ILE A 17 -21.36 -4.23 -0.33
C ILE A 17 -21.02 -4.25 -1.82
N ASN A 18 -20.03 -3.45 -2.21
CA ASN A 18 -19.45 -3.52 -3.54
C ASN A 18 -18.35 -4.60 -3.57
N LEU A 19 -18.63 -5.76 -4.16
CA LEU A 19 -17.70 -6.90 -4.21
C LEU A 19 -16.39 -6.59 -4.98
N GLN A 20 -16.44 -5.74 -6.01
CA GLN A 20 -15.24 -5.32 -6.73
C GLN A 20 -14.34 -4.48 -5.81
N MET A 21 -14.93 -3.52 -5.09
CA MET A 21 -14.20 -2.75 -4.08
C MET A 21 -13.62 -3.68 -3.01
N PHE A 22 -14.37 -4.68 -2.53
CA PHE A 22 -13.82 -5.60 -1.53
C PHE A 22 -12.68 -6.48 -2.07
N ASN A 23 -12.73 -6.87 -3.34
CA ASN A 23 -11.64 -7.60 -3.97
C ASN A 23 -10.32 -6.83 -3.97
N SER A 24 -10.38 -5.50 -4.05
CA SER A 24 -9.18 -4.66 -4.01
C SER A 24 -8.42 -4.71 -2.67
N PHE A 25 -9.06 -5.18 -1.59
CA PHE A 25 -8.36 -5.49 -0.33
C PHE A 25 -7.65 -6.84 -0.42
N LEU A 26 -8.28 -7.85 -1.01
CA LEU A 26 -7.72 -9.20 -1.10
C LEU A 26 -6.60 -9.33 -2.14
N ASP A 27 -6.68 -8.57 -3.24
CA ASP A 27 -5.65 -8.56 -4.27
C ASP A 27 -4.46 -7.63 -3.94
N GLY A 28 -4.49 -6.96 -2.80
CA GLY A 28 -3.44 -6.07 -2.31
C GLY A 28 -3.47 -4.64 -2.88
N SER A 29 -4.39 -4.30 -3.78
CA SER A 29 -4.44 -2.97 -4.41
C SER A 29 -4.64 -1.85 -3.39
N LYS A 30 -5.58 -2.02 -2.45
CA LYS A 30 -5.82 -1.05 -1.37
C LYS A 30 -4.59 -0.88 -0.47
N SER A 31 -3.97 -1.99 -0.11
CA SER A 31 -2.72 -1.97 0.66
C SER A 31 -1.62 -1.18 -0.06
N GLY A 32 -1.46 -1.39 -1.37
CA GLY A 32 -0.51 -0.65 -2.19
C GLY A 32 -0.82 0.85 -2.27
N ILE A 33 -2.10 1.23 -2.40
CA ILE A 33 -2.55 2.63 -2.40
C ILE A 33 -2.28 3.30 -1.06
N GLU A 34 -2.70 2.67 0.04
CA GLU A 34 -2.53 3.22 1.40
C GLU A 34 -1.06 3.37 1.77
N MET A 35 -0.23 2.36 1.49
CA MET A 35 1.21 2.46 1.76
C MET A 35 1.90 3.47 0.84
N SER A 36 1.42 3.67 -0.39
CA SER A 36 1.94 4.74 -1.26
C SER A 36 1.60 6.13 -0.72
N ALA A 37 0.39 6.30 -0.16
CA ALA A 37 0.03 7.54 0.53
C ALA A 37 0.94 7.78 1.76
N VAL A 38 1.24 6.74 2.54
CA VAL A 38 2.20 6.81 3.64
C VAL A 38 3.58 7.24 3.15
N CYS A 39 4.15 6.57 2.14
CA CYS A 39 5.45 6.94 1.56
C CYS A 39 5.47 8.40 1.11
N ASN A 40 4.46 8.81 0.34
CA ASN A 40 4.37 10.16 -0.21
C ASN A 40 4.17 11.25 0.86
N ALA A 41 3.63 10.92 2.04
CA ALA A 41 3.43 11.86 3.14
C ALA A 41 4.57 11.88 4.19
N THR A 42 5.45 10.87 4.19
CA THR A 42 6.45 10.68 5.26
C THR A 42 7.89 10.67 4.77
N GLY A 43 8.13 10.44 3.48
CA GLY A 43 9.47 10.25 2.92
C GLY A 43 9.99 8.82 3.04
N LEU A 44 9.19 7.88 3.56
CA LEU A 44 9.48 6.46 3.46
C LEU A 44 9.50 6.02 1.99
N VAL A 45 10.31 5.02 1.68
CA VAL A 45 10.51 4.51 0.32
C VAL A 45 9.93 3.10 0.21
N PRO A 46 9.13 2.79 -0.82
CA PRO A 46 8.56 1.46 -0.97
C PRO A 46 9.64 0.43 -1.34
N GLN A 47 9.40 -0.83 -1.01
CA GLN A 47 10.25 -1.93 -1.46
C GLN A 47 10.15 -2.08 -2.99
N SER A 48 11.27 -2.37 -3.66
CA SER A 48 11.30 -2.54 -5.13
C SER A 48 10.43 -3.70 -5.62
N GLY A 49 10.24 -4.73 -4.78
CA GLY A 49 9.36 -5.85 -5.04
C GLY A 49 7.86 -5.54 -4.89
N GLY A 50 7.50 -4.42 -4.24
CA GLY A 50 6.18 -4.18 -3.68
C GLY A 50 6.05 -4.75 -2.27
N LEU A 51 4.82 -4.79 -1.76
CA LEU A 51 4.50 -5.32 -0.43
C LEU A 51 4.63 -6.85 -0.40
N ASN A 52 5.24 -7.41 0.64
CA ASN A 52 5.45 -8.86 0.76
C ASN A 52 4.34 -9.56 1.55
N PHE A 53 3.58 -8.84 2.37
CA PHE A 53 2.53 -9.44 3.21
C PHE A 53 3.04 -10.57 4.12
N PRO A 54 4.11 -10.38 4.92
CA PRO A 54 4.57 -11.42 5.84
C PRO A 54 3.47 -11.70 6.89
N PRO A 55 3.17 -12.98 7.20
CA PRO A 55 2.28 -13.33 8.30
C PRO A 55 2.89 -12.85 9.62
N CYS A 56 2.15 -12.04 10.38
CA CYS A 56 2.70 -11.44 11.60
C CYS A 56 1.60 -11.10 12.59
N SER A 57 1.75 -11.55 13.85
CA SER A 57 0.91 -11.05 14.93
C SER A 57 1.36 -9.65 15.36
N ARG A 58 0.49 -8.93 16.09
CA ARG A 58 0.87 -7.65 16.70
C ARG A 58 2.04 -7.73 17.68
N PHE A 59 2.37 -8.93 18.18
CA PHE A 59 3.44 -9.15 19.15
C PHE A 59 4.79 -9.43 18.49
N GLU A 60 4.81 -9.73 17.19
CA GLU A 60 6.01 -10.12 16.42
C GLU A 60 6.45 -9.02 15.45
N LEU A 61 5.77 -7.87 15.42
CA LEU A 61 6.02 -6.80 14.45
C LEU A 61 7.47 -6.35 14.41
N ALA A 62 8.10 -6.17 15.58
CA ALA A 62 9.48 -5.72 15.68
C ALA A 62 10.50 -6.81 15.25
N ASP A 63 10.14 -8.09 15.36
CA ASP A 63 10.97 -9.20 14.87
C ASP A 63 10.84 -9.38 13.35
N VAL A 64 9.62 -9.26 12.81
CA VAL A 64 9.32 -9.50 11.39
C VAL A 64 9.62 -8.27 10.54
N CYS A 65 9.11 -7.10 10.93
CA CYS A 65 9.14 -5.88 10.12
C CYS A 65 10.39 -5.03 10.41
N LYS A 66 11.55 -5.66 10.27
CA LYS A 66 12.88 -5.03 10.27
C LYS A 66 13.70 -5.55 9.08
N PRO A 67 14.85 -4.94 8.75
CA PRO A 67 15.66 -5.37 7.63
C PRO A 67 16.12 -6.82 7.72
N THR A 68 16.27 -7.46 6.56
CA THR A 68 16.80 -8.84 6.45
C THR A 68 18.20 -8.99 7.04
N GLU A 69 19.05 -7.96 6.97
CA GLU A 69 20.37 -7.94 7.63
C GLU A 69 20.29 -8.06 9.16
N ASP A 70 19.16 -7.65 9.75
CA ASP A 70 18.88 -7.74 11.19
C ASP A 70 17.93 -8.91 11.53
N GLY A 71 17.71 -9.80 10.56
CA GLY A 71 16.91 -11.03 10.72
C GLY A 71 15.40 -10.87 10.49
N GLY A 72 14.94 -9.73 9.98
CA GLY A 72 13.54 -9.52 9.60
C GLY A 72 13.26 -9.84 8.11
N SER A 73 12.18 -9.28 7.58
CA SER A 73 11.70 -9.54 6.21
C SER A 73 11.83 -8.35 5.26
N LEU A 74 12.25 -7.17 5.73
CA LEU A 74 12.25 -5.96 4.92
C LEU A 74 13.52 -5.84 4.07
N ALA A 75 13.38 -5.33 2.85
CA ALA A 75 14.51 -5.13 1.95
C ALA A 75 15.47 -4.03 2.42
N ALA A 76 14.97 -3.05 3.18
CA ALA A 76 15.73 -1.90 3.67
C ALA A 76 15.08 -1.28 4.91
N HIS A 77 15.82 -0.37 5.56
CA HIS A 77 15.28 0.57 6.54
C HIS A 77 14.40 1.63 5.85
N GLY A 78 13.53 2.30 6.61
CA GLY A 78 12.77 3.45 6.09
C GLY A 78 11.76 3.08 5.00
N THR A 79 11.12 1.91 5.13
CA THR A 79 10.14 1.38 4.16
C THR A 79 8.77 1.14 4.78
N THR A 80 7.77 0.94 3.93
CA THR A 80 6.44 0.46 4.29
C THR A 80 6.29 -1.05 4.05
N GLU A 81 5.45 -1.70 4.85
CA GLU A 81 5.02 -3.09 4.67
C GLU A 81 3.62 -3.29 5.26
N VAL A 82 2.84 -4.19 4.69
CA VAL A 82 1.56 -4.65 5.25
C VAL A 82 1.74 -6.07 5.73
N VAL A 83 1.20 -6.42 6.89
CA VAL A 83 1.29 -7.79 7.43
C VAL A 83 0.02 -8.58 7.16
N SER A 84 0.17 -9.88 6.93
CA SER A 84 -0.95 -10.77 6.64
C SER A 84 -1.61 -11.30 7.92
N SER A 85 -2.94 -11.34 7.93
CA SER A 85 -3.73 -12.05 8.96
C SER A 85 -3.78 -13.57 8.75
N LEU A 86 -3.22 -14.06 7.65
CA LEU A 86 -3.12 -15.48 7.32
C LEU A 86 -1.66 -15.87 7.09
N ALA A 87 -1.30 -17.07 7.52
CA ALA A 87 -0.09 -17.73 7.07
C ALA A 87 -0.21 -18.15 5.60
N ARG A 88 0.92 -18.53 4.98
CA ARG A 88 0.96 -18.91 3.56
C ARG A 88 0.15 -20.16 3.22
N ASP A 89 -0.10 -21.01 4.21
CA ASP A 89 -0.97 -22.18 4.10
C ASP A 89 -2.45 -21.87 4.36
N GLY A 90 -2.79 -20.58 4.58
CA GLY A 90 -4.15 -20.12 4.86
C GLY A 90 -4.56 -20.20 6.32
N THR A 91 -3.69 -20.66 7.23
CA THR A 91 -4.03 -20.70 8.67
C THR A 91 -4.10 -19.30 9.28
N PRO A 92 -5.08 -19.01 10.17
CA PRO A 92 -5.18 -17.70 10.80
C PRO A 92 -3.98 -17.36 11.69
N VAL A 93 -3.45 -16.15 11.56
CA VAL A 93 -2.43 -15.61 12.46
C VAL A 93 -3.09 -15.12 13.74
N PRO A 94 -2.70 -15.60 14.93
CA PRO A 94 -3.26 -15.13 16.18
C PRO A 94 -2.93 -13.64 16.38
N HIS A 95 -3.88 -12.87 16.92
CA HIS A 95 -3.68 -11.46 17.24
C HIS A 95 -3.21 -10.59 16.05
N HIS A 96 -3.66 -10.92 14.84
CA HIS A 96 -3.41 -10.13 13.63
C HIS A 96 -3.96 -8.70 13.72
N LEU A 97 -3.55 -7.85 12.76
CA LEU A 97 -3.78 -6.40 12.76
C LEU A 97 -4.86 -5.97 11.75
N ALA A 98 -5.82 -6.81 11.38
CA ALA A 98 -6.71 -6.53 10.23
C ALA A 98 -7.43 -5.16 10.28
N MET A 99 -7.62 -4.59 11.47
CA MET A 99 -8.25 -3.28 11.68
C MET A 99 -7.28 -2.17 12.14
N GLY A 100 -6.01 -2.50 12.36
CA GLY A 100 -5.06 -1.64 13.04
C GLY A 100 -3.91 -1.16 12.16
N THR A 101 -3.12 -0.23 12.69
CA THR A 101 -1.92 0.30 12.07
C THR A 101 -0.74 0.19 13.03
N TYR A 102 0.48 0.22 12.51
CA TYR A 102 1.67 0.11 13.34
C TYR A 102 2.83 0.95 12.80
N VAL A 103 3.83 1.16 13.65
CA VAL A 103 5.18 1.57 13.26
C VAL A 103 6.19 0.69 13.99
N VAL A 104 7.27 0.32 13.30
CA VAL A 104 8.46 -0.27 13.93
C VAL A 104 9.55 0.79 13.96
N ILE A 105 10.15 0.97 15.14
CA ILE A 105 11.18 1.97 15.39
C ILE A 105 12.47 1.30 15.86
N GLU A 106 13.60 1.85 15.43
CA GLU A 106 14.93 1.43 15.86
C GLU A 106 15.42 2.31 17.02
N ALA A 107 16.05 1.69 18.01
CA ALA A 107 16.70 2.39 19.11
C ALA A 107 17.94 3.17 18.64
N THR A 108 18.01 4.46 18.99
CA THR A 108 19.15 5.33 18.67
C THR A 108 20.40 5.09 19.55
N GLY A 109 20.31 4.20 20.55
CA GLY A 109 21.40 3.83 21.46
C GLY A 109 20.95 2.94 22.60
N ASP A 110 21.88 2.55 23.48
CA ASP A 110 21.62 1.57 24.55
C ASP A 110 20.55 2.03 25.56
N TYR A 111 20.47 3.33 25.82
CA TYR A 111 19.41 3.89 26.67
C TYR A 111 18.01 3.66 26.06
N ALA A 112 17.85 3.90 24.75
CA ALA A 112 16.57 3.66 24.08
C ALA A 112 16.21 2.15 24.07
N LYS A 113 17.19 1.27 23.84
CA LYS A 113 17.00 -0.20 23.96
C LYS A 113 16.53 -0.60 25.35
N GLN A 114 17.12 0.00 26.39
CA GLN A 114 16.70 -0.21 27.77
C GLN A 114 15.26 0.25 27.98
N CYS A 115 14.89 1.45 27.52
CA CYS A 115 13.52 1.96 27.62
C CYS A 115 12.50 1.08 26.89
N PHE A 116 12.82 0.57 25.69
CA PHE A 116 11.93 -0.33 24.96
C PHE A 116 11.55 -1.55 25.80
N ARG A 117 12.52 -2.14 26.50
CA ARG A 117 12.31 -3.26 27.41
C ARG A 117 11.54 -2.86 28.67
N GLU A 118 11.94 -1.78 29.34
CA GLU A 118 11.36 -1.34 30.61
C GLU A 118 9.91 -0.85 30.48
N TYR A 119 9.57 -0.26 29.33
CA TYR A 119 8.23 0.23 29.04
C TYR A 119 7.38 -0.76 28.22
N HIS A 120 7.88 -1.98 28.00
CA HIS A 120 7.18 -3.05 27.32
C HIS A 120 6.68 -2.64 25.91
N MET A 121 7.52 -1.97 25.13
CA MET A 121 7.18 -1.43 23.81
C MET A 121 7.18 -2.48 22.68
N LEU A 122 6.71 -3.70 22.98
CA LEU A 122 6.59 -4.80 22.00
C LEU A 122 7.88 -4.96 21.17
N GLN A 123 9.01 -5.08 21.87
CA GLN A 123 10.34 -5.11 21.30
C GLN A 123 10.72 -6.46 20.69
N ASP A 124 11.63 -6.42 19.74
CA ASP A 124 12.22 -7.62 19.13
C ASP A 124 13.11 -8.37 20.14
N GLN A 125 13.55 -9.58 19.78
CA GLN A 125 14.40 -10.40 20.66
C GLN A 125 15.71 -9.71 21.09
N SER A 126 16.23 -8.80 20.25
CA SER A 126 17.45 -8.06 20.55
C SER A 126 17.22 -6.82 21.43
N GLY A 127 15.97 -6.35 21.52
CA GLY A 127 15.61 -5.07 22.13
C GLY A 127 16.04 -3.85 21.32
N ARG A 128 16.58 -4.03 20.09
CA ARG A 128 16.99 -2.94 19.19
C ARG A 128 15.79 -2.31 18.50
N TYR A 129 14.78 -3.10 18.19
CA TYR A 129 13.56 -2.66 17.52
C TYR A 129 12.38 -2.74 18.46
N ALA A 130 11.44 -1.80 18.34
CA ALA A 130 10.20 -1.78 19.09
C ALA A 130 9.03 -1.45 18.18
N SER A 131 7.82 -1.87 18.56
CA SER A 131 6.62 -1.60 17.78
C SER A 131 5.58 -0.80 18.58
N LEU A 132 4.97 0.18 17.91
CA LEU A 132 3.79 0.87 18.39
C LEU A 132 2.62 0.46 17.51
N TYR A 133 1.56 -0.04 18.14
CA TYR A 133 0.39 -0.58 17.46
C TYR A 133 -0.87 0.17 17.89
N ARG A 134 -1.63 0.68 16.92
CA ARG A 134 -2.97 1.22 17.10
C ARG A 134 -3.98 0.18 16.63
N PRO A 135 -4.83 -0.38 17.51
CA PRO A 135 -5.64 -1.56 17.18
C PRO A 135 -6.83 -1.32 16.26
N THR A 136 -7.22 -0.06 16.05
CA THR A 136 -8.41 0.28 15.27
C THR A 136 -8.23 1.64 14.64
N HIS A 137 -8.71 1.79 13.42
CA HIS A 137 -9.01 3.07 12.79
C HIS A 137 -10.50 3.10 12.41
N MET A 138 -11.14 4.26 12.55
CA MET A 138 -12.60 4.40 12.46
C MET A 138 -13.07 5.09 11.18
N ILE A 139 -12.21 5.11 10.14
CA ILE A 139 -12.48 5.59 8.78
C ILE A 139 -13.25 6.93 8.81
N GLY A 140 -14.50 6.95 8.35
CA GLY A 140 -15.32 8.15 8.24
C GLY A 140 -15.65 8.81 9.60
N MET A 141 -15.61 8.07 10.70
CA MET A 141 -15.85 8.65 12.03
C MET A 141 -14.68 9.53 12.50
N GLU A 142 -13.48 9.40 11.91
CA GLU A 142 -12.32 10.24 12.23
C GLU A 142 -12.25 11.50 11.33
N LEU A 143 -13.07 11.58 10.27
CA LEU A 143 -13.04 12.70 9.32
C LEU A 143 -13.26 14.07 10.00
N GLY A 144 -14.12 14.12 11.00
CA GLY A 144 -14.39 15.35 11.76
C GLY A 144 -13.14 15.94 12.43
N ILE A 145 -12.17 15.10 12.80
CA ILE A 145 -10.89 15.54 13.38
C ILE A 145 -10.08 16.32 12.33
N SER A 146 -10.01 15.82 11.10
CA SER A 146 -9.31 16.48 10.00
C SER A 146 -9.94 17.82 9.62
N VAL A 147 -11.28 17.89 9.64
CA VAL A 147 -12.02 19.15 9.42
C VAL A 147 -11.69 20.16 10.53
N ALA A 148 -11.77 19.75 11.79
CA ALA A 148 -11.46 20.61 12.93
C ALA A 148 -10.00 21.08 12.91
N SER A 149 -9.05 20.19 12.59
CA SER A 149 -7.63 20.52 12.45
C SER A 149 -7.40 21.61 11.40
N THR A 150 -7.98 21.44 10.22
CA THR A 150 -7.83 22.39 9.12
C THR A 150 -8.44 23.75 9.47
N VAL A 151 -9.66 23.77 10.01
CA VAL A 151 -10.40 25.02 10.27
C VAL A 151 -9.87 25.77 11.49
N LEU A 152 -9.52 25.06 12.57
CA LEU A 152 -9.13 25.69 13.84
C LEU A 152 -7.63 25.93 13.95
N ARG A 153 -6.80 25.11 13.29
CA ARG A 153 -5.33 25.16 13.39
C ARG A 153 -4.64 25.46 12.07
N GLY A 154 -5.34 25.42 10.94
CA GLY A 154 -4.73 25.65 9.63
C GLY A 154 -3.73 24.56 9.22
N GLU A 155 -3.82 23.37 9.81
CA GLU A 155 -2.88 22.27 9.57
C GLU A 155 -3.60 21.03 9.00
N PRO A 156 -3.05 20.38 7.96
CA PRO A 156 -3.55 19.10 7.47
C PRO A 156 -3.19 17.98 8.47
N THR A 157 -4.06 16.98 8.59
CA THR A 157 -3.77 15.74 9.35
C THR A 157 -2.90 14.76 8.56
N GLY A 158 -2.69 15.02 7.27
CA GLY A 158 -1.74 14.34 6.39
C GLY A 158 -1.77 14.98 5.00
N CYS A 159 -0.61 15.16 4.38
CA CYS A 159 -0.49 15.64 3.00
C CYS A 159 0.77 15.07 2.34
N PRO A 160 0.79 14.87 1.01
CA PRO A 160 1.99 14.45 0.32
C PRO A 160 3.06 15.55 0.40
N ILE A 161 4.28 15.15 0.74
CA ILE A 161 5.49 15.98 0.75
C ILE A 161 6.40 15.69 -0.47
N GLY A 162 6.10 14.63 -1.22
CA GLY A 162 6.83 14.22 -2.40
C GLY A 162 6.14 13.09 -3.14
N PHE A 163 6.80 12.61 -4.21
CA PHE A 163 6.38 11.44 -4.98
C PHE A 163 7.46 10.36 -4.86
N HIS A 164 7.36 9.56 -3.80
CA HIS A 164 8.28 8.50 -3.43
C HIS A 164 7.80 7.11 -3.87
N ALA A 165 6.47 6.91 -3.89
CA ALA A 165 5.83 5.66 -4.26
C ALA A 165 4.70 5.89 -5.26
N ASP A 166 4.50 4.89 -6.11
CA ASP A 166 3.41 4.82 -7.08
C ASP A 166 2.73 3.46 -7.04
N VAL A 167 1.52 3.38 -7.58
CA VAL A 167 0.76 2.13 -7.70
C VAL A 167 0.50 1.84 -9.17
N ALA A 168 1.26 0.89 -9.70
CA ALA A 168 1.19 0.51 -11.09
C ALA A 168 0.17 -0.61 -11.33
N ALA A 169 -0.60 -0.49 -12.41
CA ALA A 169 -1.48 -1.54 -12.88
C ALA A 169 -0.63 -2.75 -13.30
N THR A 170 -0.87 -3.90 -12.67
CA THR A 170 -0.14 -5.15 -12.94
C THR A 170 -1.13 -6.23 -13.35
N ALA A 171 -0.85 -6.91 -14.46
CA ALA A 171 -1.75 -7.91 -15.03
C ALA A 171 -1.93 -9.11 -14.08
N LYS A 172 -3.19 -9.46 -13.75
CA LYS A 172 -3.52 -10.66 -12.95
C LYS A 172 -3.44 -11.95 -13.76
N ARG A 173 -3.61 -11.85 -15.07
CA ARG A 173 -3.63 -12.94 -16.04
C ARG A 173 -3.04 -12.46 -17.35
N GLU A 174 -2.90 -13.35 -18.32
CA GLU A 174 -2.65 -12.93 -19.69
C GLU A 174 -3.83 -12.08 -20.19
N LEU A 175 -3.52 -10.93 -20.78
CA LEU A 175 -4.46 -10.00 -21.37
C LEU A 175 -4.19 -9.89 -22.87
N LYS A 176 -5.24 -9.83 -23.67
CA LYS A 176 -5.17 -9.75 -25.13
C LYS A 176 -5.44 -8.34 -25.62
N LYS A 177 -4.80 -7.99 -26.74
CA LYS A 177 -5.08 -6.79 -27.49
C LYS A 177 -6.60 -6.64 -27.72
N GLY A 178 -7.12 -5.44 -27.51
CA GLY A 178 -8.52 -5.11 -27.68
C GLY A 178 -9.40 -5.42 -26.46
N GLU A 179 -8.90 -6.13 -25.45
CA GLU A 179 -9.63 -6.28 -24.19
C GLU A 179 -9.74 -4.93 -23.47
N LYS A 180 -10.85 -4.76 -22.72
CA LYS A 180 -11.09 -3.59 -21.89
C LYS A 180 -10.72 -3.91 -20.44
N LEU A 181 -9.89 -3.07 -19.83
CA LEU A 181 -9.50 -3.23 -18.43
C LEU A 181 -10.66 -2.84 -17.51
N ASP A 182 -10.89 -3.64 -16.48
CA ASP A 182 -11.94 -3.46 -15.47
C ASP A 182 -11.47 -2.72 -14.20
N GLY A 183 -10.21 -2.29 -14.17
CA GLY A 183 -9.64 -1.45 -13.12
C GLY A 183 -9.39 -2.17 -11.79
N GLU A 184 -9.23 -1.37 -10.75
CA GLU A 184 -8.97 -1.82 -9.38
C GLU A 184 -10.04 -2.83 -8.90
N GLY A 185 -9.60 -3.91 -8.26
CA GLY A 185 -10.50 -4.95 -7.74
C GLY A 185 -11.20 -5.79 -8.82
N GLY A 186 -10.91 -5.54 -10.10
CA GLY A 186 -11.39 -6.33 -11.23
C GLY A 186 -10.64 -7.65 -11.41
N HIS A 187 -10.75 -8.23 -12.59
CA HIS A 187 -10.11 -9.47 -13.02
C HIS A 187 -8.86 -9.24 -13.87
N CYS A 188 -8.69 -8.05 -14.46
CA CYS A 188 -7.58 -7.81 -15.39
C CYS A 188 -6.30 -7.39 -14.67
N VAL A 189 -6.41 -6.47 -13.70
CA VAL A 189 -5.25 -5.84 -13.05
C VAL A 189 -5.39 -5.73 -11.55
N TRP A 190 -4.26 -5.65 -10.83
CA TRP A 190 -4.15 -5.23 -9.44
C TRP A 190 -3.12 -4.10 -9.30
N GLY A 191 -3.15 -3.40 -8.18
CA GLY A 191 -2.23 -2.32 -7.85
C GLY A 191 -0.96 -2.80 -7.17
N ARG A 192 0.16 -2.83 -7.89
CA ARG A 192 1.47 -3.11 -7.30
C ARG A 192 2.13 -1.80 -6.88
N GLN A 193 2.43 -1.67 -5.58
CA GLN A 193 3.27 -0.59 -5.08
C GLN A 193 4.68 -0.73 -5.64
N MET A 194 5.28 0.38 -6.09
CA MET A 194 6.67 0.44 -6.53
C MET A 194 7.29 1.82 -6.28
N PRO A 195 8.63 1.96 -6.28
CA PRO A 195 9.29 3.26 -6.24
C PRO A 195 8.81 4.16 -7.37
N ALA A 196 8.53 5.42 -7.05
CA ALA A 196 8.05 6.40 -8.02
C ALA A 196 9.04 6.61 -9.17
N ALA A 197 10.35 6.61 -8.88
CA ALA A 197 11.39 6.73 -9.90
C ALA A 197 11.33 5.60 -10.93
N ASP A 198 11.15 4.35 -10.47
CA ASP A 198 11.01 3.18 -11.34
C ASP A 198 9.74 3.26 -12.19
N SER A 199 8.62 3.71 -11.59
CA SER A 199 7.36 3.93 -12.32
C SER A 199 7.52 4.96 -13.43
N LEU A 200 8.15 6.11 -13.12
CA LEU A 200 8.40 7.19 -14.07
C LEU A 200 9.33 6.78 -15.22
N ALA A 201 10.35 5.97 -14.91
CA ALA A 201 11.31 5.45 -15.88
C ALA A 201 10.68 4.40 -16.81
N LEU A 202 9.83 3.53 -16.26
CA LEU A 202 9.07 2.54 -17.03
C LEU A 202 7.94 3.15 -17.85
N GLY A 203 7.44 4.32 -17.44
CA GLY A 203 6.18 4.86 -17.98
C GLY A 203 4.99 3.99 -17.56
N ALA A 204 5.01 3.49 -16.32
CA ALA A 204 4.00 2.59 -15.81
C ALA A 204 2.61 3.25 -15.82
N LEU A 205 1.59 2.47 -16.16
CA LEU A 205 0.19 2.88 -16.12
C LEU A 205 -0.27 2.93 -14.66
N PRO A 206 -0.65 4.11 -14.12
CA PRO A 206 -1.15 4.19 -12.76
C PRO A 206 -2.47 3.43 -12.64
N LEU A 207 -2.67 2.67 -11.56
CA LEU A 207 -3.88 1.86 -11.36
C LEU A 207 -5.17 2.69 -11.48
N GLY A 208 -5.15 3.93 -10.98
CA GLY A 208 -6.29 4.86 -11.05
C GLY A 208 -6.70 5.26 -12.48
N LEU A 209 -5.86 4.99 -13.49
CA LEU A 209 -6.16 5.21 -14.91
C LEU A 209 -6.39 3.91 -15.68
N ALA A 210 -6.41 2.75 -15.01
CA ALA A 210 -6.54 1.43 -15.63
C ALA A 210 -7.99 0.93 -15.71
N SER A 211 -8.98 1.77 -15.42
CA SER A 211 -10.40 1.43 -15.55
C SER A 211 -10.95 1.92 -16.87
N ASP A 212 -11.72 1.07 -17.54
CA ASP A 212 -12.46 1.41 -18.76
C ASP A 212 -11.58 1.78 -19.97
N VAL A 213 -10.32 1.34 -19.98
CA VAL A 213 -9.35 1.58 -21.06
C VAL A 213 -9.10 0.32 -21.87
N THR A 214 -8.84 0.47 -23.18
CA THR A 214 -8.67 -0.66 -24.11
C THR A 214 -7.19 -0.97 -24.32
N LEU A 215 -6.82 -2.24 -24.35
CA LEU A 215 -5.44 -2.67 -24.63
C LEU A 215 -5.04 -2.52 -26.09
N ARG A 216 -3.85 -1.98 -26.33
CA ARG A 216 -3.19 -1.87 -27.63
C ARG A 216 -2.43 -3.14 -28.01
N HIS A 217 -1.93 -3.88 -27.01
CA HIS A 217 -1.06 -5.04 -27.17
C HIS A 217 -1.48 -6.18 -26.23
N ASP A 218 -0.97 -7.38 -26.50
CA ASP A 218 -1.04 -8.48 -25.54
C ASP A 218 -0.10 -8.19 -24.36
N VAL A 219 -0.54 -8.47 -23.14
CA VAL A 219 0.24 -8.28 -21.90
C VAL A 219 0.28 -9.60 -21.12
N ALA A 220 1.48 -10.03 -20.73
CA ALA A 220 1.67 -11.27 -19.99
C ALA A 220 1.19 -11.15 -18.54
N ALA A 221 0.77 -12.27 -17.93
CA ALA A 221 0.43 -12.31 -16.51
C ALA A 221 1.60 -11.86 -15.64
N GLY A 222 1.33 -11.01 -14.65
CA GLY A 222 2.34 -10.45 -13.73
C GLY A 222 3.14 -9.27 -14.30
N ALA A 223 2.97 -8.91 -15.58
CA ALA A 223 3.63 -7.74 -16.14
C ALA A 223 2.99 -6.43 -15.64
N VAL A 224 3.84 -5.43 -15.38
CA VAL A 224 3.40 -4.05 -15.12
C VAL A 224 3.01 -3.43 -16.46
N LEU A 225 1.79 -2.89 -16.55
CA LEU A 225 1.30 -2.19 -17.73
C LEU A 225 1.94 -0.81 -17.81
N THR A 226 2.11 -0.33 -19.03
CA THR A 226 2.62 1.02 -19.36
C THR A 226 1.56 1.85 -20.07
N TYR A 227 1.81 3.15 -20.22
CA TYR A 227 0.97 4.02 -21.05
C TYR A 227 0.85 3.53 -22.51
N ASP A 228 1.88 2.86 -23.03
CA ASP A 228 1.91 2.35 -24.41
C ASP A 228 1.03 1.11 -24.59
N ASP A 229 0.64 0.45 -23.50
CA ASP A 229 -0.21 -0.74 -23.54
C ASP A 229 -1.69 -0.42 -23.69
N VAL A 230 -2.11 0.84 -23.48
CA VAL A 230 -3.53 1.21 -23.40
C VAL A 230 -3.90 2.41 -24.26
N GLU A 231 -5.19 2.48 -24.61
CA GLU A 231 -5.83 3.65 -25.19
C GLU A 231 -6.52 4.44 -24.09
N ILE A 232 -6.02 5.65 -23.81
CA ILE A 232 -6.63 6.59 -22.86
C ILE A 232 -7.04 7.84 -23.63
N ASP A 233 -8.27 8.31 -23.38
CA ASP A 233 -8.76 9.56 -23.95
C ASP A 233 -7.86 10.73 -23.50
N PRO A 234 -7.23 11.49 -24.42
CA PRO A 234 -6.39 12.63 -24.06
C PRO A 234 -7.17 13.78 -23.41
N SER A 235 -8.49 13.82 -23.53
CA SER A 235 -9.35 14.78 -22.83
C SER A 235 -9.63 14.41 -21.36
N ASN A 236 -9.18 13.22 -20.92
CA ASN A 236 -9.33 12.79 -19.54
C ASN A 236 -8.55 13.72 -18.60
N SER A 237 -9.28 14.40 -17.71
CA SER A 237 -8.69 15.35 -16.76
C SER A 237 -7.76 14.69 -15.74
N ALA A 238 -8.03 13.44 -15.34
CA ALA A 238 -7.15 12.68 -14.45
C ALA A 238 -5.83 12.31 -15.16
N LEU A 239 -5.87 11.98 -16.46
CA LEU A 239 -4.66 11.80 -17.25
C LEU A 239 -3.85 13.11 -17.33
N THR A 240 -4.53 14.24 -17.58
CA THR A 240 -3.87 15.55 -17.65
C THR A 240 -3.19 15.89 -16.33
N ALA A 241 -3.91 15.83 -15.22
CA ALA A 241 -3.36 16.10 -13.88
C ALA A 241 -2.21 15.15 -13.53
N ARG A 242 -2.33 13.86 -13.89
CA ARG A 242 -1.26 12.89 -13.70
C ARG A 242 0.00 13.24 -14.51
N LYS A 243 -0.14 13.64 -15.78
CA LYS A 243 1.00 14.02 -16.63
C LYS A 243 1.69 15.30 -16.16
N GLU A 244 0.92 16.27 -15.65
CA GLU A 244 1.47 17.48 -15.01
C GLU A 244 2.27 17.12 -13.76
N MET A 245 1.72 16.26 -12.89
CA MET A 245 2.40 15.74 -11.71
C MET A 245 3.70 15.00 -12.08
N GLU A 246 3.65 14.06 -13.03
CA GLU A 246 4.84 13.34 -13.50
C GLU A 246 5.92 14.27 -14.04
N SER A 247 5.53 15.32 -14.77
CA SER A 247 6.47 16.31 -15.31
C SER A 247 7.16 17.10 -14.20
N ALA A 248 6.40 17.52 -13.17
CA ALA A 248 6.94 18.25 -12.02
C ALA A 248 7.98 17.42 -11.23
N PHE A 249 7.75 16.12 -11.08
CA PHE A 249 8.66 15.24 -10.33
C PHE A 249 9.80 14.65 -11.16
N LYS A 250 9.66 14.54 -12.49
CA LYS A 250 10.79 14.19 -13.38
C LYS A 250 11.85 15.29 -13.41
N ALA A 251 11.42 16.56 -13.46
CA ALA A 251 12.34 17.70 -13.48
C ALA A 251 13.14 17.90 -12.16
N GLY A 252 12.69 17.28 -11.06
CA GLY A 252 13.33 17.37 -9.74
C GLY A 252 14.42 16.33 -9.48
N GLN A 253 14.65 15.36 -10.37
CA GLN A 253 15.67 14.31 -10.22
C GLN A 253 17.02 14.65 -10.86
N ASP A 254 17.12 15.79 -11.56
CA ASP A 254 18.33 16.25 -12.27
C ASP A 254 19.18 17.27 -11.47
N ASN A 255 18.91 17.48 -10.17
CA ASN A 255 19.66 18.40 -9.29
C ASN A 255 20.32 17.68 -8.11
#